data_AF-A0A0D3KHB6-F1
#
_entry.id   AF-A0A0D3KHB6-F1
#
_cell.length_a   1.000
_cell.length_b   1.000
_cell.length_c   1.000
_cell.angle_alpha   90.00
_cell.angle_beta   90.00
_cell.angle_gamma   90.00
#
_symmetry.space_group_name_H-M   'P 1'
#
loop_
_entity.id
_entity.type
_entity.pdbx_description
1 polymer ?
#
loop_
_entity_poly.entity_id
_entity_poly.type
_entity_poly.pdbx_seq_one_letter_code
_entity_poly.pdbx_strand_id
1 'polypeptide(L)'
;MSHPSLVMGVALLAAAVAAERVCVDPGGASCSEAPDAALSDALSANEVDHNRESAEACRHFFCGDAAAEVALPQMSRHPLGHGPLVDIVEGAGEEEHSIYVTEAPLFSAAECDEVVALAEAEGGGLPSTKSGKYRIGKAWVREMPGVLSWFNGALETKLYPALAQLFPAHVSSTAQLRAHSVAILKYNESHPATDVHIDDALLAFTVALSPSSSFEGGGTYFESLRAVLPMGQGMVLPMEQGMVTFRPGAVRHAGHAVSSGLRYVLGGFIALADRVEHVRRLNERGNRLLLAPSPTAPELEQADRLFAQGLRLNPHCSLCHANRADALLRLDRPAEAEEELKAQTALLPLDSDAHFSLGVALRAQGRTAEAVQAYQAALRLVPRDFDAWVNLAAALADLERFGEEADAYEHAAELRPSEALPWLNLGEARLSTGDEAAAELAFRRASAAAPTDARPFLSLGRLSARQSRPAEAIDLFYQGALANSEYFDEAKQGIATARTQQGRLSEALADFESAQRMAPNSEKVRAAVEDVRRQAAALARVEAGLEDRAAEVCGTPCRDVVDTSGYAVCAVSWADGCGDAPPPDGFSAASRVADLCERTCAFYLLRSGAVVDEASGEATETAAGEANEAAAAP
;
A
#
# COMPACT_ATOMS: atom_id res chain seq x y z
N MET A 1 45.23 -11.56 58.28
CA MET A 1 45.93 -10.34 57.83
C MET A 1 46.44 -10.57 56.42
N SER A 2 46.16 -9.60 55.55
CA SER A 2 46.78 -9.31 54.23
C SER A 2 46.51 -10.21 53.01
N HIS A 3 45.73 -9.64 52.08
CA HIS A 3 45.65 -9.89 50.63
C HIS A 3 47.03 -9.90 49.94
N PRO A 4 47.09 -10.45 48.71
CA PRO A 4 47.15 -9.54 47.56
C PRO A 4 46.20 -9.94 46.41
N SER A 5 45.46 -8.91 45.98
CA SER A 5 44.71 -8.81 44.73
C SER A 5 45.55 -7.96 43.75
N LEU A 6 45.21 -8.02 42.45
CA LEU A 6 45.84 -7.31 41.33
C LEU A 6 47.21 -7.85 40.88
N VAL A 7 47.19 -8.67 39.82
CA VAL A 7 47.92 -8.52 38.54
C VAL A 7 47.57 -9.79 37.74
N MET A 8 46.35 -9.85 37.20
CA MET A 8 45.98 -10.83 36.17
C MET A 8 44.79 -10.34 35.33
N GLY A 9 44.74 -9.03 35.09
CA GLY A 9 43.66 -8.34 34.37
C GLY A 9 44.08 -7.72 33.03
N VAL A 10 45.30 -7.99 32.54
CA VAL A 10 45.81 -7.34 31.31
C VAL A 10 46.24 -8.37 30.23
N ALA A 11 46.22 -9.67 30.52
CA ALA A 11 46.60 -10.71 29.55
C ALA A 11 45.41 -11.37 28.81
N LEU A 12 44.16 -11.11 29.24
CA LEU A 12 42.95 -11.63 28.58
C LEU A 12 42.39 -10.71 27.48
N LEU A 13 42.83 -9.44 27.42
CA LEU A 13 42.39 -8.49 26.39
C LEU A 13 42.98 -8.77 24.99
N ALA A 14 44.16 -9.41 24.93
CA ALA A 14 44.77 -9.78 23.65
C ALA A 14 44.25 -11.11 23.09
N ALA A 15 43.67 -11.97 23.93
CA ALA A 15 43.14 -13.27 23.53
C ALA A 15 41.72 -13.17 22.95
N ALA A 16 40.88 -12.23 23.43
CA ALA A 16 39.53 -12.03 22.90
C ALA A 16 39.55 -11.46 21.47
N VAL A 17 40.44 -10.49 21.18
CA VAL A 17 40.62 -9.95 19.82
C VAL A 17 41.31 -10.96 18.89
N ALA A 18 42.00 -11.97 19.43
CA ALA A 18 42.65 -13.03 18.64
C ALA A 18 41.76 -14.27 18.40
N ALA A 19 40.66 -14.43 19.16
CA ALA A 19 39.73 -15.54 19.04
C ALA A 19 38.60 -15.31 18.01
N GLU A 20 38.39 -14.08 17.56
CA GLU A 20 37.46 -13.72 16.46
C GLU A 20 38.05 -13.97 15.07
N ARG A 21 38.74 -15.09 14.88
CA ARG A 21 39.05 -15.64 13.55
C ARG A 21 38.04 -16.74 13.23
N VAL A 22 36.77 -16.36 13.00
CA VAL A 22 35.78 -17.28 12.44
C VAL A 22 35.74 -17.03 10.93
N CYS A 23 36.31 -17.99 10.19
CA CYS A 23 36.28 -18.06 8.75
C CYS A 23 35.50 -19.29 8.33
N VAL A 24 34.55 -19.12 7.41
CA VAL A 24 33.91 -20.23 6.70
C VAL A 24 33.95 -19.92 5.20
N ASP A 25 34.82 -20.61 4.50
CA ASP A 25 34.69 -20.85 3.07
C ASP A 25 34.84 -22.36 2.85
N PRO A 26 33.90 -23.07 2.18
CA PRO A 26 34.10 -24.44 1.75
C PRO A 26 35.22 -24.59 0.70
N GLY A 27 35.79 -23.48 0.22
CA GLY A 27 36.69 -23.39 -0.93
C GLY A 27 38.14 -22.94 -0.67
N GLY A 28 38.74 -23.22 0.49
CA GLY A 28 40.22 -23.34 0.58
C GLY A 28 41.08 -22.14 0.15
N ALA A 29 40.69 -20.89 0.44
CA ALA A 29 41.58 -19.73 0.37
C ALA A 29 41.97 -19.24 1.79
N SER A 30 43.25 -18.88 1.97
CA SER A 30 43.83 -18.55 3.28
C SER A 30 43.27 -17.25 3.87
N CYS A 31 42.60 -17.34 5.02
CA CYS A 31 42.20 -16.18 5.83
C CYS A 31 43.38 -15.53 6.55
N SER A 32 43.82 -14.36 6.07
CA SER A 32 44.78 -13.52 6.80
C SER A 32 44.63 -12.02 6.48
N GLU A 33 43.42 -11.47 6.49
CA GLU A 33 43.25 -10.02 6.47
C GLU A 33 42.74 -9.55 7.83
N ALA A 34 43.56 -8.76 8.52
CA ALA A 34 43.12 -8.02 9.70
C ALA A 34 41.96 -7.09 9.32
N PRO A 35 41.02 -6.79 10.23
CA PRO A 35 39.98 -5.81 9.94
C PRO A 35 40.63 -4.49 9.51
N ASP A 36 40.22 -3.97 8.35
CA ASP A 36 40.65 -2.64 7.88
C ASP A 36 40.37 -1.59 8.99
N ALA A 37 41.19 -0.54 9.04
CA ALA A 37 41.12 0.53 10.03
C ALA A 37 39.70 1.07 10.20
N ALA A 38 38.95 1.19 9.10
CA ALA A 38 37.55 1.64 9.13
C ALA A 38 36.62 0.71 9.92
N LEU A 39 36.82 -0.61 9.88
CA LEU A 39 36.04 -1.56 10.70
C LEU A 39 36.48 -1.50 12.16
N SER A 40 37.78 -1.42 12.43
CA SER A 40 38.32 -1.28 13.79
C SER A 40 37.78 -0.03 14.51
N ASP A 41 37.73 1.11 13.81
CA ASP A 41 37.18 2.36 14.35
C ASP A 41 35.67 2.23 14.61
N ALA A 42 34.92 1.57 13.73
CA ALA A 42 33.50 1.32 13.91
C ALA A 42 33.21 0.46 15.15
N LEU A 43 33.99 -0.61 15.35
CA LEU A 43 33.91 -1.48 16.54
C LEU A 43 34.20 -0.72 17.83
N SER A 44 35.24 0.12 17.84
CA SER A 44 35.59 0.96 19.00
C SER A 44 34.47 1.95 19.34
N ALA A 45 33.88 2.57 18.32
CA ALA A 45 32.74 3.45 18.51
C ALA A 45 31.51 2.68 19.03
N ASN A 46 31.30 1.43 18.60
CA ASN A 46 30.19 0.60 19.10
C ASN A 46 30.30 0.36 20.61
N GLU A 47 31.51 0.14 21.13
CA GLU A 47 31.74 -0.04 22.58
C GLU A 47 31.31 1.19 23.39
N VAL A 48 31.62 2.40 22.89
CA VAL A 48 31.25 3.65 23.57
C VAL A 48 29.73 3.83 23.62
N ASP A 49 29.05 3.64 22.49
CA ASP A 49 27.59 3.73 22.44
C ASP A 49 26.93 2.68 23.34
N HIS A 50 27.49 1.47 23.40
CA HIS A 50 26.99 0.39 24.25
C HIS A 50 26.95 0.72 25.71
N ASN A 51 28.06 1.25 26.22
CA ASN A 51 28.17 1.61 27.62
C ASN A 51 27.18 2.74 27.96
N ARG A 52 26.91 3.65 27.02
CA ARG A 52 25.93 4.72 27.20
C ARG A 52 24.50 4.19 27.25
N GLU A 53 24.10 3.36 26.30
CA GLU A 53 22.75 2.76 26.24
C GLU A 53 22.48 1.84 27.43
N SER A 54 23.46 1.03 27.82
CA SER A 54 23.38 0.20 29.03
C SER A 54 23.14 1.04 30.27
N ALA A 55 23.81 2.20 30.38
CA ALA A 55 23.60 3.12 31.49
C ALA A 55 22.22 3.79 31.44
N GLU A 56 21.69 4.08 30.24
CA GLU A 56 20.35 4.64 30.05
C GLU A 56 19.25 3.65 30.38
N ALA A 57 19.36 2.40 29.93
CA ALA A 57 18.44 1.31 30.29
C ALA A 57 18.27 1.20 31.81
N CYS A 58 19.38 1.24 32.56
CA CYS A 58 19.37 1.17 34.02
C CYS A 58 18.80 2.42 34.72
N ARG A 59 18.53 3.52 34.01
CA ARG A 59 17.80 4.66 34.59
C ARG A 59 16.31 4.41 34.68
N HIS A 60 15.77 3.61 33.77
CA HIS A 60 14.33 3.34 33.67
C HIS A 60 13.97 1.95 34.20
N PHE A 61 14.76 0.96 33.84
CA PHE A 61 14.50 -0.44 34.14
C PHE A 61 15.43 -0.97 35.22
N PHE A 62 14.97 -2.02 35.91
CA PHE A 62 15.78 -2.72 36.89
C PHE A 62 17.08 -3.25 36.26
N CYS A 63 18.21 -2.96 36.91
CA CYS A 63 19.53 -3.50 36.61
C CYS A 63 20.19 -3.93 37.92
N GLY A 64 20.43 -5.22 38.06
CA GLY A 64 21.05 -5.78 39.25
C GLY A 64 20.99 -7.29 39.27
N ASP A 65 21.53 -7.88 40.33
CA ASP A 65 21.33 -9.29 40.59
C ASP A 65 19.86 -9.53 40.96
N ALA A 66 19.26 -10.57 40.39
CA ALA A 66 17.90 -10.97 40.70
C ALA A 66 17.77 -11.35 42.18
N ALA A 67 16.61 -11.10 42.76
CA ALA A 67 16.38 -11.28 44.20
C ALA A 67 16.44 -12.77 44.65
N ALA A 68 16.16 -13.71 43.75
CA ALA A 68 16.20 -15.16 44.00
C ALA A 68 16.20 -15.97 42.70
N GLU A 69 16.49 -17.28 42.80
CA GLU A 69 16.19 -18.24 41.72
C GLU A 69 14.67 -18.29 41.47
N VAL A 70 14.27 -18.24 40.19
CA VAL A 70 12.87 -18.47 39.80
C VAL A 70 12.65 -19.96 39.58
N ALA A 71 11.55 -20.51 40.10
CA ALA A 71 11.11 -21.85 39.72
C ALA A 71 10.42 -21.77 38.35
N LEU A 72 11.12 -22.18 37.30
CA LEU A 72 10.53 -22.23 35.96
C LEU A 72 9.49 -23.37 35.88
N PRO A 73 8.29 -23.11 35.32
CA PRO A 73 7.39 -24.19 34.96
C PRO A 73 8.01 -25.06 33.87
N GLN A 74 7.39 -26.20 33.57
CA GLN A 74 7.80 -27.00 32.41
C GLN A 74 7.79 -26.13 31.15
N MET A 75 8.81 -26.28 30.32
CA MET A 75 9.00 -25.49 29.10
C MET A 75 8.90 -26.40 27.88
N SER A 76 8.08 -25.99 26.91
CA SER A 76 8.10 -26.57 25.57
C SER A 76 9.14 -25.85 24.72
N ARG A 77 9.92 -26.60 23.94
CA ARG A 77 10.98 -26.09 23.07
C ARG A 77 10.55 -26.25 21.61
N HIS A 78 10.59 -25.15 20.85
CA HIS A 78 10.19 -25.11 19.45
C HIS A 78 11.38 -24.64 18.60
N PRO A 79 12.04 -25.51 17.82
CA PRO A 79 13.17 -25.12 16.99
C PRO A 79 12.71 -24.19 15.85
N LEU A 80 13.46 -23.11 15.64
CA LEU A 80 13.24 -22.08 14.62
C LEU A 80 13.73 -22.49 13.22
N GLY A 81 14.26 -23.71 13.07
CA GLY A 81 15.00 -24.13 11.88
C GLY A 81 16.44 -23.62 11.89
N HIS A 82 17.16 -23.76 10.76
CA HIS A 82 18.52 -23.23 10.57
C HIS A 82 18.46 -21.72 10.29
N GLY A 83 17.93 -20.97 11.24
CA GLY A 83 17.80 -19.51 11.18
C GLY A 83 18.92 -18.87 12.01
N PRO A 84 19.80 -18.08 11.40
CA PRO A 84 20.82 -17.35 12.16
C PRO A 84 20.19 -16.16 12.90
N LEU A 85 20.56 -16.02 14.16
CA LEU A 85 20.38 -14.77 14.87
C LEU A 85 21.52 -13.81 14.51
N VAL A 86 21.27 -12.53 14.69
CA VAL A 86 22.18 -11.41 14.39
C VAL A 86 23.57 -11.61 15.02
N ASP A 87 23.67 -12.35 16.13
CA ASP A 87 24.91 -12.54 16.89
C ASP A 87 25.19 -13.99 17.33
N ILE A 88 24.53 -15.01 16.75
CA ILE A 88 24.90 -16.40 17.07
C ILE A 88 26.21 -16.75 16.37
N VAL A 89 27.23 -17.07 17.17
CA VAL A 89 28.52 -17.57 16.73
C VAL A 89 28.33 -18.95 16.10
N GLU A 90 29.06 -19.22 15.03
CA GLU A 90 29.14 -20.55 14.44
C GLU A 90 29.56 -21.59 15.50
N GLY A 91 28.74 -22.64 15.72
CA GLY A 91 28.97 -23.66 16.75
C GLY A 91 28.08 -23.56 18.00
N ALA A 92 27.18 -22.58 18.05
CA ALA A 92 26.06 -22.55 18.98
C ALA A 92 25.23 -23.84 18.99
N GLY A 93 24.86 -24.30 20.18
CA GLY A 93 24.03 -25.50 20.35
C GLY A 93 22.58 -25.27 19.88
N GLU A 94 21.82 -26.36 19.74
CA GLU A 94 20.40 -26.31 19.34
C GLU A 94 19.51 -25.42 20.26
N GLU A 95 19.99 -25.14 21.47
CA GLU A 95 19.34 -24.29 22.47
C GLU A 95 19.20 -22.84 22.01
N GLU A 96 20.14 -22.36 21.19
CA GLU A 96 20.19 -20.98 20.70
C GLU A 96 19.31 -20.74 19.47
N HIS A 97 18.75 -21.81 18.88
CA HIS A 97 17.86 -21.73 17.71
C HIS A 97 16.42 -22.14 18.06
N SER A 98 15.99 -21.94 19.31
CA SER A 98 14.68 -22.38 19.78
C SER A 98 13.89 -21.27 20.49
N ILE A 99 12.57 -21.30 20.32
CA ILE A 99 11.64 -20.59 21.20
C ILE A 99 11.27 -21.51 22.35
N TYR A 100 11.38 -20.99 23.56
CA TYR A 100 10.92 -21.65 24.78
C TYR A 100 9.58 -21.05 25.19
N VAL A 101 8.59 -21.90 25.46
CA VAL A 101 7.26 -21.48 25.91
C VAL A 101 6.92 -22.18 27.20
N THR A 102 6.52 -21.42 28.21
CA THR A 102 6.04 -21.97 29.48
C THR A 102 4.76 -22.79 29.27
N GLU A 103 4.71 -24.01 29.77
CA GLU A 103 3.51 -24.87 29.73
C GLU A 103 2.50 -24.54 30.84
N ALA A 104 2.87 -23.70 31.79
CA ALA A 104 1.97 -23.13 32.81
C ALA A 104 2.25 -21.63 32.98
N PRO A 105 1.28 -20.81 33.46
CA PRO A 105 1.47 -19.38 33.62
C PRO A 105 2.62 -19.03 34.60
N LEU A 106 3.54 -18.17 34.16
CA LEU A 106 4.57 -17.57 35.02
C LEU A 106 4.02 -16.32 35.76
N PHE A 107 3.00 -15.70 35.18
CA PHE A 107 2.22 -14.63 35.79
C PHE A 107 0.82 -15.15 36.12
N SER A 108 0.30 -14.78 37.28
CA SER A 108 -1.08 -15.10 37.64
C SER A 108 -2.07 -14.24 36.84
N ALA A 109 -3.31 -14.72 36.71
CA ALA A 109 -4.39 -13.96 36.06
C ALA A 109 -4.57 -12.56 36.69
N ALA A 110 -4.46 -12.45 38.02
CA ALA A 110 -4.57 -11.18 38.73
C ALA A 110 -3.47 -10.18 38.35
N GLU A 111 -2.22 -10.64 38.20
CA GLU A 111 -1.10 -9.79 37.74
C GLU A 111 -1.31 -9.33 36.30
N CYS A 112 -1.83 -10.21 35.43
CA CYS A 112 -2.13 -9.86 34.04
C CYS A 112 -3.28 -8.84 33.93
N ASP A 113 -4.35 -9.03 34.69
CA ASP A 113 -5.49 -8.12 34.70
C ASP A 113 -5.10 -6.74 35.26
N GLU A 114 -4.24 -6.71 36.29
CA GLU A 114 -3.70 -5.48 36.87
C GLU A 114 -2.91 -4.67 35.84
N VAL A 115 -1.94 -5.30 35.15
CA VAL A 115 -1.09 -4.58 34.19
C VAL A 115 -1.88 -4.11 32.97
N VAL A 116 -2.89 -4.86 32.52
CA VAL A 116 -3.79 -4.43 31.44
C VAL A 116 -4.62 -3.21 31.88
N ALA A 117 -5.17 -3.21 33.10
CA ALA A 117 -5.92 -2.08 33.62
C ALA A 117 -5.06 -0.82 33.75
N LEU A 118 -3.81 -0.96 34.23
CA LEU A 118 -2.84 0.15 34.27
C LEU A 118 -2.52 0.67 32.87
N ALA A 119 -2.31 -0.22 31.90
CA ALA A 119 -2.00 0.16 30.53
C ALA A 119 -3.15 0.91 29.83
N GLU A 120 -4.40 0.51 30.05
CA GLU A 120 -5.56 1.23 29.52
C GLU A 120 -5.71 2.62 30.16
N ALA A 121 -5.45 2.72 31.47
CA ALA A 121 -5.55 3.99 32.21
C ALA A 121 -4.43 4.98 31.85
N GLU A 122 -3.18 4.52 31.76
CA GLU A 122 -1.99 5.36 31.55
C GLU A 122 -1.64 5.53 30.06
N GLY A 123 -1.91 4.53 29.22
CA GLY A 123 -1.56 4.50 27.80
C GLY A 123 -2.59 5.11 26.85
N GLY A 124 -3.60 5.81 27.37
CA GLY A 124 -4.61 6.50 26.57
C GLY A 124 -5.44 5.58 25.66
N GLY A 125 -5.74 4.36 26.11
CA GLY A 125 -6.48 3.36 25.33
C GLY A 125 -5.67 2.64 24.25
N LEU A 126 -4.34 2.82 24.21
CA LEU A 126 -3.39 2.21 23.28
C LEU A 126 -3.72 2.51 21.80
N PRO A 127 -3.53 3.77 21.35
CA PRO A 127 -3.92 4.18 20.01
C PRO A 127 -3.20 3.38 18.91
N SER A 128 -3.91 3.16 17.80
CA SER A 128 -3.35 2.44 16.65
C SER A 128 -2.26 3.25 15.95
N THR A 129 -1.07 2.67 15.82
CA THR A 129 0.12 3.22 15.14
C THR A 129 0.55 2.32 13.98
N LYS A 130 1.23 2.87 12.96
CA LYS A 130 1.79 2.05 11.85
C LYS A 130 3.14 1.47 12.28
N SER A 131 3.32 0.16 12.16
CA SER A 131 4.54 -0.61 12.42
C SER A 131 4.85 -1.47 11.19
N GLY A 132 5.86 -1.10 10.41
CA GLY A 132 6.09 -1.71 9.08
C GLY A 132 4.89 -1.53 8.16
N LYS A 133 4.41 -2.64 7.56
CA LYS A 133 3.18 -2.69 6.75
C LYS A 133 1.89 -2.71 7.59
N TYR A 134 1.99 -2.91 8.92
CA TYR A 134 0.84 -3.20 9.79
C TYR A 134 0.44 -1.98 10.63
N ARG A 135 -0.80 -1.99 11.15
CA ARG A 135 -1.28 -1.06 12.17
C ARG A 135 -1.51 -1.81 13.47
N ILE A 136 -1.09 -1.26 14.61
CA ILE A 136 -1.16 -1.91 15.92
C ILE A 136 -1.45 -0.91 17.05
N GLY A 137 -2.27 -1.29 18.03
CA GLY A 137 -2.37 -0.56 19.30
C GLY A 137 -1.11 -0.80 20.13
N LYS A 138 -0.40 0.26 20.52
CA LYS A 138 0.91 0.15 21.20
C LYS A 138 1.15 1.33 22.16
N ALA A 139 1.70 1.04 23.33
CA ALA A 139 2.35 2.04 24.20
C ALA A 139 3.62 1.48 24.85
N TRP A 140 4.59 2.36 25.10
CA TRP A 140 5.87 2.00 25.70
C TRP A 140 5.78 1.95 27.21
N VAL A 141 6.31 0.89 27.82
CA VAL A 141 6.27 0.70 29.29
C VAL A 141 6.93 1.86 30.03
N ARG A 142 8.03 2.40 29.50
CA ARG A 142 8.76 3.54 30.11
C ARG A 142 7.92 4.82 30.24
N GLU A 143 6.83 4.93 29.50
CA GLU A 143 5.92 6.10 29.48
C GLU A 143 4.73 5.93 30.43
N MET A 144 4.59 4.75 31.08
CA MET A 144 3.48 4.37 31.95
C MET A 144 4.01 4.05 33.36
N PRO A 145 3.97 4.99 34.33
CA PRO A 145 4.63 4.82 35.63
C PRO A 145 4.19 3.59 36.43
N GLY A 146 2.89 3.28 36.45
CA GLY A 146 2.35 2.11 37.15
C GLY A 146 2.80 0.82 36.47
N VAL A 147 2.68 0.76 35.14
CA VAL A 147 3.16 -0.39 34.35
C VAL A 147 4.67 -0.58 34.49
N LEU A 148 5.46 0.50 34.48
CA LEU A 148 6.90 0.47 34.66
C LEU A 148 7.30 -0.08 36.03
N SER A 149 6.60 0.35 37.09
CA SER A 149 6.86 -0.15 38.44
C SER A 149 6.55 -1.64 38.56
N TRP A 150 5.40 -2.08 38.02
CA TRP A 150 5.04 -3.50 37.96
C TRP A 150 6.08 -4.30 37.19
N PHE A 151 6.51 -3.79 36.04
CA PHE A 151 7.44 -4.47 35.15
C PHE A 151 8.85 -4.57 35.77
N ASN A 152 9.33 -3.56 36.49
CA ASN A 152 10.61 -3.63 37.19
C ASN A 152 10.61 -4.73 38.27
N GLY A 153 9.50 -4.91 38.99
CA GLY A 153 9.34 -6.06 39.89
C GLY A 153 9.36 -7.40 39.15
N ALA A 154 8.71 -7.48 37.98
CA ALA A 154 8.72 -8.67 37.14
C ALA A 154 10.12 -8.99 36.58
N LEU A 155 10.91 -7.98 36.20
CA LEU A 155 12.30 -8.13 35.77
C LEU A 155 13.15 -8.77 36.88
N GLU A 156 13.11 -8.18 38.08
CA GLU A 156 13.91 -8.61 39.24
C GLU A 156 13.56 -10.03 39.70
N THR A 157 12.28 -10.40 39.67
CA THR A 157 11.80 -11.61 40.35
C THR A 157 11.47 -12.78 39.42
N LYS A 158 11.20 -12.53 38.13
CA LYS A 158 10.71 -13.55 37.18
C LYS A 158 11.54 -13.59 35.90
N LEU A 159 11.59 -12.48 35.15
CA LEU A 159 12.07 -12.49 33.76
C LEU A 159 13.60 -12.61 33.66
N TYR A 160 14.38 -11.82 34.42
CA TYR A 160 15.83 -11.94 34.40
C TYR A 160 16.33 -13.29 34.92
N PRO A 161 15.88 -13.80 36.08
CA PRO A 161 16.29 -15.13 36.51
C PRO A 161 15.86 -16.24 35.54
N ALA A 162 14.70 -16.11 34.86
CA ALA A 162 14.30 -17.05 33.81
C ALA A 162 15.27 -17.05 32.62
N LEU A 163 15.62 -15.87 32.10
CA LEU A 163 16.56 -15.72 30.99
C LEU A 163 17.95 -16.27 31.33
N ALA A 164 18.44 -16.01 32.56
CA ALA A 164 19.72 -16.54 33.02
C ALA A 164 19.74 -18.07 33.12
N GLN A 165 18.64 -18.68 33.56
CA GLN A 165 18.51 -20.14 33.62
C GLN A 165 18.38 -20.79 32.22
N LEU A 166 17.65 -20.15 31.30
CA LEU A 166 17.41 -20.70 29.96
C LEU A 166 18.59 -20.52 29.00
N PHE A 167 19.37 -19.45 29.16
CA PHE A 167 20.46 -19.10 28.26
C PHE A 167 21.80 -18.88 28.97
N PRO A 168 22.29 -19.86 29.77
CA PRO A 168 23.50 -19.68 30.58
C PRO A 168 24.77 -19.46 29.76
N ALA A 169 24.78 -19.86 28.47
CA ALA A 169 25.88 -19.60 27.54
C ALA A 169 26.04 -18.11 27.19
N HIS A 170 24.93 -17.37 27.14
CA HIS A 170 24.91 -15.93 26.88
C HIS A 170 24.79 -15.12 28.16
N VAL A 171 24.17 -15.69 29.20
CA VAL A 171 23.81 -14.97 30.42
C VAL A 171 24.60 -15.49 31.63
N SER A 172 25.86 -15.07 31.74
CA SER A 172 26.71 -15.29 32.94
C SER A 172 26.17 -14.75 34.29
N SER A 173 25.42 -13.65 34.31
CA SER A 173 24.75 -13.05 35.48
C SER A 173 23.53 -12.22 35.06
N THR A 174 22.50 -12.15 35.91
CA THR A 174 21.34 -11.27 35.67
C THR A 174 21.73 -9.78 35.70
N ALA A 175 22.83 -9.41 36.37
CA ALA A 175 23.33 -8.05 36.41
C ALA A 175 23.82 -7.52 35.04
N GLN A 176 23.97 -8.39 34.04
CA GLN A 176 24.29 -7.97 32.67
C GLN A 176 23.05 -7.71 31.81
N LEU A 177 21.85 -8.10 32.25
CA LEU A 177 20.64 -7.94 31.45
C LEU A 177 20.15 -6.50 31.45
N ARG A 178 19.78 -5.98 30.28
CA ARG A 178 19.31 -4.60 30.07
C ARG A 178 18.00 -4.63 29.29
N ALA A 179 16.87 -4.43 29.97
CA ALA A 179 15.62 -4.16 29.28
C ALA A 179 15.74 -2.84 28.51
N HIS A 180 15.41 -2.86 27.22
CA HIS A 180 15.59 -1.71 26.34
C HIS A 180 14.27 -1.25 25.73
N SER A 181 13.64 -2.09 24.93
CA SER A 181 12.42 -1.74 24.19
C SER A 181 11.28 -2.65 24.64
N VAL A 182 10.43 -2.14 25.53
CA VAL A 182 9.32 -2.90 26.12
C VAL A 182 8.00 -2.17 25.91
N ALA A 183 7.02 -2.85 25.33
CA ALA A 183 5.72 -2.29 25.00
C ALA A 183 4.57 -3.24 25.32
N ILE A 184 3.43 -2.65 25.67
CA ILE A 184 2.15 -3.35 25.73
C ILE A 184 1.44 -3.13 24.39
N LEU A 185 0.88 -4.22 23.86
CA LEU A 185 0.29 -4.27 22.54
C LEU A 185 -1.14 -4.79 22.63
N LYS A 186 -2.01 -4.23 21.78
CA LYS A 186 -3.45 -4.48 21.76
C LYS A 186 -3.91 -4.80 20.34
N TYR A 187 -4.62 -5.92 20.17
CA TYR A 187 -5.12 -6.40 18.88
C TYR A 187 -6.55 -6.90 18.97
N ASN A 188 -7.30 -6.74 17.89
CA ASN A 188 -8.69 -7.14 17.72
C ASN A 188 -8.95 -7.49 16.24
N GLU A 189 -10.21 -7.73 15.87
CA GLU A 189 -10.62 -8.09 14.50
C GLU A 189 -10.26 -7.09 13.40
N SER A 190 -9.97 -5.83 13.74
CA SER A 190 -9.50 -4.85 12.76
C SER A 190 -8.01 -5.03 12.39
N HIS A 191 -7.32 -6.01 12.98
CA HIS A 191 -5.90 -6.26 12.81
C HIS A 191 -5.66 -7.68 12.25
N PRO A 192 -5.57 -7.85 10.91
CA PRO A 192 -5.55 -9.16 10.26
C PRO A 192 -4.24 -9.94 10.47
N ALA A 193 -3.12 -9.26 10.70
CA ALA A 193 -1.86 -9.79 11.20
C ALA A 193 -1.07 -8.61 11.75
N THR A 194 -0.29 -8.81 12.81
CA THR A 194 0.44 -7.72 13.44
C THR A 194 1.87 -8.09 13.64
N ASP A 195 2.78 -7.57 12.80
CA ASP A 195 4.20 -7.75 13.05
C ASP A 195 4.61 -6.92 14.28
N VAL A 196 5.18 -7.62 15.24
CA VAL A 196 5.82 -7.05 16.40
C VAL A 196 7.28 -7.39 16.25
N HIS A 197 7.99 -6.52 15.55
CA HIS A 197 9.44 -6.58 15.51
C HIS A 197 10.02 -5.47 16.37
N ILE A 198 11.06 -5.78 17.13
CA ILE A 198 12.02 -4.78 17.59
C ILE A 198 13.43 -5.35 17.34
N ASP A 199 14.27 -4.55 16.71
CA ASP A 199 15.54 -4.97 16.12
C ASP A 199 16.75 -4.83 17.06
N ASP A 200 16.53 -4.53 18.35
CA ASP A 200 17.56 -3.90 19.18
C ASP A 200 18.03 -4.75 20.38
N ALA A 201 17.84 -6.08 20.38
CA ALA A 201 18.34 -6.90 21.48
C ALA A 201 18.63 -8.38 21.16
N LEU A 202 19.55 -8.94 21.95
CA LEU A 202 19.96 -10.35 21.87
C LEU A 202 18.90 -11.32 22.42
N LEU A 203 18.06 -10.92 23.36
CA LEU A 203 17.04 -11.79 23.94
C LEU A 203 15.68 -11.10 23.85
N ALA A 204 14.64 -11.87 23.58
CA ALA A 204 13.27 -11.37 23.51
C ALA A 204 12.33 -12.25 24.33
N PHE A 205 11.25 -11.64 24.80
CA PHE A 205 10.18 -12.34 25.48
C PHE A 205 8.81 -11.81 25.07
N THR A 206 7.78 -12.62 25.27
CA THR A 206 6.38 -12.19 25.13
C THR A 206 5.54 -12.81 26.23
N VAL A 207 4.75 -11.99 26.93
CA VAL A 207 3.78 -12.44 27.93
C VAL A 207 2.38 -12.32 27.35
N ALA A 208 1.60 -13.41 27.37
CA ALA A 208 0.19 -13.37 27.05
C ALA A 208 -0.58 -12.74 28.23
N LEU A 209 -1.25 -11.60 28.01
CA LEU A 209 -1.95 -10.90 29.09
C LEU A 209 -3.46 -11.14 29.09
N SER A 210 -4.02 -11.65 27.99
CA SER A 210 -5.45 -11.96 27.87
C SER A 210 -5.73 -13.46 28.01
N PRO A 211 -6.86 -13.84 28.63
CA PRO A 211 -7.36 -15.22 28.58
C PRO A 211 -7.61 -15.67 27.15
N SER A 212 -7.25 -16.91 26.80
CA SER A 212 -7.52 -17.44 25.45
C SER A 212 -9.02 -17.46 25.12
N SER A 213 -9.87 -17.54 26.15
CA SER A 213 -11.33 -17.51 26.01
C SER A 213 -11.90 -16.13 25.68
N SER A 214 -11.12 -15.04 25.70
CA SER A 214 -11.62 -13.68 25.46
C SER A 214 -11.50 -13.21 24.01
N PHE A 215 -11.00 -14.06 23.11
CA PHE A 215 -10.85 -13.78 21.69
C PHE A 215 -10.92 -15.07 20.85
N GLU A 216 -11.35 -14.97 19.60
CA GLU A 216 -11.28 -16.08 18.63
C GLU A 216 -10.21 -15.80 17.57
N GLY A 217 -9.52 -16.84 17.15
CA GLY A 217 -8.28 -16.68 16.37
C GLY A 217 -7.14 -16.19 17.27
N GLY A 218 -6.24 -15.38 16.72
CA GLY A 218 -5.12 -14.85 17.48
C GLY A 218 -4.06 -15.91 17.80
N GLY A 219 -3.24 -15.57 18.80
CA GLY A 219 -2.09 -16.37 19.25
C GLY A 219 -0.75 -15.86 18.72
N THR A 220 0.33 -16.42 19.24
CA THR A 220 1.69 -15.92 18.98
C THR A 220 2.29 -16.68 17.80
N TYR A 221 2.32 -16.04 16.64
CA TYR A 221 2.91 -16.54 15.41
C TYR A 221 4.40 -16.19 15.36
N PHE A 222 5.22 -17.12 14.88
CA PHE A 222 6.63 -16.86 14.58
C PHE A 222 6.93 -17.37 13.17
N GLU A 223 7.41 -16.48 12.31
CA GLU A 223 7.54 -16.75 10.88
C GLU A 223 8.51 -17.90 10.57
N SER A 224 9.59 -18.02 11.35
CA SER A 224 10.59 -19.07 11.19
C SER A 224 10.15 -20.47 11.65
N LEU A 225 9.06 -20.61 12.43
CA LEU A 225 8.59 -21.93 12.90
C LEU A 225 7.99 -22.81 11.79
N ARG A 226 7.64 -22.22 10.64
CA ARG A 226 6.99 -22.93 9.53
C ARG A 226 7.94 -23.90 8.80
N ALA A 227 9.25 -23.84 9.03
CA ALA A 227 10.20 -24.83 8.51
C ALA A 227 10.15 -26.19 9.23
N VAL A 228 9.58 -26.24 10.44
CA VAL A 228 9.60 -27.44 11.30
C VAL A 228 8.19 -27.97 11.62
N LEU A 229 7.16 -27.13 11.55
CA LEU A 229 5.77 -27.56 11.74
C LEU A 229 5.16 -28.12 10.45
N PRO A 230 4.48 -29.29 10.48
CA PRO A 230 3.85 -29.88 9.31
C PRO A 230 2.84 -28.94 8.65
N MET A 231 2.82 -28.91 7.31
CA MET A 231 1.82 -28.20 6.50
C MET A 231 0.40 -28.51 7.02
N GLY A 232 -0.29 -27.50 7.55
CA GLY A 232 -1.66 -27.62 8.04
C GLY A 232 -1.85 -27.57 9.56
N GLN A 233 -0.79 -27.60 10.37
CA GLN A 233 -0.89 -27.14 11.77
C GLN A 233 -0.77 -25.62 11.80
N GLY A 234 -1.71 -24.96 12.49
CA GLY A 234 -1.68 -23.52 12.68
C GLY A 234 -0.33 -23.10 13.27
N MET A 235 0.34 -22.16 12.60
CA MET A 235 1.69 -21.66 12.88
C MET A 235 1.74 -20.79 14.16
N VAL A 236 0.86 -21.08 15.11
CA VAL A 236 0.50 -20.27 16.24
C VAL A 236 0.82 -21.07 17.49
N LEU A 237 1.66 -20.52 18.36
CA LEU A 237 1.86 -21.08 19.68
C LEU A 237 0.67 -20.68 20.56
N PRO A 238 -0.17 -21.64 21.01
CA PRO A 238 -1.25 -21.34 21.94
C PRO A 238 -0.62 -20.97 23.29
N MET A 239 -1.06 -19.85 23.84
CA MET A 239 -0.61 -19.35 25.13
C MET A 239 -1.82 -18.93 25.94
N GLU A 240 -1.99 -19.52 27.12
CA GLU A 240 -2.95 -19.05 28.11
C GLU A 240 -2.45 -17.78 28.79
N GLN A 241 -3.37 -17.07 29.47
CA GLN A 241 -3.03 -15.87 30.23
C GLN A 241 -1.88 -16.15 31.21
N GLY A 242 -0.87 -15.29 31.18
CA GLY A 242 0.31 -15.34 32.03
C GLY A 242 1.42 -16.29 31.56
N MET A 243 1.22 -17.03 30.46
CA MET A 243 2.30 -17.77 29.80
C MET A 243 3.30 -16.83 29.12
N VAL A 244 4.54 -17.28 29.01
CA VAL A 244 5.67 -16.50 28.51
C VAL A 244 6.42 -17.26 27.44
N THR A 245 6.82 -16.57 26.37
CA THR A 245 7.86 -17.03 25.46
C THR A 245 9.19 -16.40 25.82
N PHE A 246 10.26 -17.17 25.69
CA PHE A 246 11.65 -16.69 25.75
C PHE A 246 12.38 -17.17 24.51
N ARG A 247 13.15 -16.28 23.90
CA ARG A 247 13.91 -16.64 22.71
C ARG A 247 15.17 -15.77 22.58
N PRO A 248 16.23 -16.33 22.03
CA PRO A 248 17.35 -15.55 21.54
C PRO A 248 17.00 -14.90 20.19
N GLY A 249 17.49 -13.67 20.03
CA GLY A 249 17.59 -12.81 18.85
C GLY A 249 16.29 -12.43 18.13
N ALA A 250 16.47 -11.87 16.94
CA ALA A 250 15.44 -11.23 16.12
C ALA A 250 14.63 -12.22 15.27
N VAL A 251 13.73 -12.96 15.90
CA VAL A 251 12.61 -13.63 15.22
C VAL A 251 11.46 -12.64 15.02
N ARG A 252 10.92 -12.58 13.80
CA ARG A 252 9.62 -11.94 13.52
C ARG A 252 8.53 -12.66 14.29
N HIS A 253 7.92 -11.96 15.24
CA HIS A 253 6.77 -12.47 15.97
C HIS A 253 5.55 -11.63 15.64
N ALA A 254 4.44 -12.29 15.33
CA ALA A 254 3.21 -11.61 15.03
C ALA A 254 2.06 -12.07 15.93
N GLY A 255 1.13 -11.17 16.20
CA GLY A 255 -0.22 -11.60 16.53
C GLY A 255 -0.84 -12.19 15.27
N HIS A 256 -1.23 -13.47 15.32
CA HIS A 256 -2.04 -14.04 14.23
C HIS A 256 -3.40 -13.36 14.18
N ALA A 257 -4.12 -13.49 13.05
CA ALA A 257 -5.40 -12.84 12.82
C ALA A 257 -6.37 -13.10 13.98
N VAL A 258 -6.78 -12.04 14.68
CA VAL A 258 -7.92 -12.12 15.61
C VAL A 258 -9.19 -11.97 14.77
N SER A 259 -10.17 -12.85 14.98
CA SER A 259 -11.45 -12.84 14.26
C SER A 259 -12.58 -12.26 15.10
N SER A 260 -12.46 -12.30 16.43
CA SER A 260 -13.36 -11.63 17.36
C SER A 260 -12.67 -11.41 18.71
N GLY A 261 -13.13 -10.45 19.51
CA GLY A 261 -12.59 -10.16 20.83
C GLY A 261 -11.32 -9.29 20.83
N LEU A 262 -10.65 -9.26 21.98
CA LEU A 262 -9.52 -8.36 22.25
C LEU A 262 -8.38 -9.12 22.93
N ARG A 263 -7.17 -8.94 22.42
CA ARG A 263 -5.95 -9.59 22.91
C ARG A 263 -4.89 -8.57 23.29
N TYR A 264 -4.32 -8.75 24.49
CA TYR A 264 -3.19 -7.99 25.01
C TYR A 264 -1.97 -8.89 25.14
N VAL A 265 -0.81 -8.34 24.80
CA VAL A 265 0.49 -8.96 25.08
C VAL A 265 1.48 -7.91 25.57
N LEU A 266 2.41 -8.32 26.43
CA LEU A 266 3.59 -7.55 26.79
C LEU A 266 4.78 -8.14 26.05
N GLY A 267 5.37 -7.38 25.15
CA GLY A 267 6.57 -7.78 24.40
C GLY A 267 7.76 -6.94 24.83
N GLY A 268 8.92 -7.56 24.97
CA GLY A 268 10.12 -6.84 25.35
C GLY A 268 11.40 -7.50 24.91
N PHE A 269 12.44 -6.67 24.87
CA PHE A 269 13.75 -6.96 24.33
C PHE A 269 14.81 -6.65 25.39
N ILE A 270 15.71 -7.61 25.61
CA ILE A 270 16.74 -7.61 26.65
C ILE A 270 18.12 -7.68 25.98
N ALA A 271 18.87 -6.58 26.07
CA ALA A 271 20.25 -6.53 25.62
C ALA A 271 21.18 -7.07 26.72
N LEU A 272 22.38 -7.50 26.32
CA LEU A 272 23.43 -7.84 27.28
C LEU A 272 24.38 -6.67 27.50
N ALA A 273 24.94 -6.56 28.70
CA ALA A 273 25.93 -5.56 29.03
C ALA A 273 27.34 -5.94 28.55
N ASP A 274 27.59 -7.20 28.20
CA ASP A 274 28.86 -7.67 27.62
C ASP A 274 28.85 -7.61 26.08
N ARG A 275 30.04 -7.79 25.47
CA ARG A 275 30.46 -7.13 24.21
C ARG A 275 30.15 -7.89 22.91
N VAL A 276 29.18 -8.80 22.91
CA VAL A 276 28.89 -9.67 21.74
C VAL A 276 28.12 -8.94 20.61
N GLU A 277 27.73 -7.67 20.83
CA GLU A 277 26.72 -6.96 20.04
C GLU A 277 27.23 -6.21 18.79
N HIS A 278 28.42 -6.56 18.27
CA HIS A 278 29.07 -5.75 17.23
C HIS A 278 28.33 -5.75 15.89
N VAL A 279 27.76 -6.89 15.45
CA VAL A 279 26.95 -6.97 14.22
C VAL A 279 25.67 -6.18 14.38
N ARG A 280 24.94 -6.41 15.49
CA ARG A 280 23.71 -5.66 15.79
C ARG A 280 23.93 -4.16 15.76
N ARG A 281 24.97 -3.65 16.44
CA ARG A 281 25.22 -2.19 16.50
C ARG A 281 25.54 -1.56 15.15
N LEU A 282 26.25 -2.29 14.30
CA LEU A 282 26.49 -1.86 12.91
C LEU A 282 25.16 -1.79 12.15
N ASN A 283 24.32 -2.82 12.28
CA ASN A 283 22.99 -2.84 11.70
C ASN A 283 22.13 -1.67 12.20
N GLU A 284 22.07 -1.40 13.49
CA GLU A 284 21.28 -0.30 14.07
C GLU A 284 21.77 1.09 13.63
N ARG A 285 23.09 1.29 13.53
CA ARG A 285 23.66 2.53 13.01
C ARG A 285 23.29 2.72 11.53
N GLY A 286 23.42 1.67 10.72
CA GLY A 286 22.97 1.68 9.34
C GLY A 286 21.47 1.98 9.25
N ASN A 287 20.66 1.31 10.06
CA ASN A 287 19.21 1.47 10.06
C ASN A 287 18.77 2.87 10.48
N ARG A 288 19.46 3.52 11.42
CA ARG A 288 19.20 4.93 11.79
C ARG A 288 19.42 5.89 10.63
N LEU A 289 20.45 5.65 9.80
CA LEU A 289 20.69 6.44 8.59
C LEU A 289 19.63 6.13 7.53
N LEU A 290 19.29 4.86 7.36
CA LEU A 290 18.28 4.38 6.40
C LEU A 290 16.89 4.97 6.70
N LEU A 291 16.50 5.02 7.97
CA LEU A 291 15.19 5.49 8.44
C LEU A 291 15.16 6.98 8.78
N ALA A 292 16.26 7.72 8.55
CA ALA A 292 16.26 9.17 8.74
C ALA A 292 15.22 9.84 7.83
N PRO A 293 14.62 10.98 8.22
CA PRO A 293 13.67 11.69 7.35
C PRO A 293 14.34 12.14 6.06
N SER A 294 13.93 11.58 4.91
CA SER A 294 14.48 11.88 3.58
C SER A 294 16.01 11.75 3.52
N PRO A 295 16.58 10.55 3.72
CA PRO A 295 18.02 10.39 3.79
C PRO A 295 18.66 10.65 2.44
N THR A 296 19.82 11.29 2.50
CA THR A 296 20.63 11.64 1.34
C THR A 296 21.37 10.42 0.81
N ALA A 297 21.78 10.46 -0.46
CA ALA A 297 22.58 9.38 -1.05
C ALA A 297 23.86 9.06 -0.24
N PRO A 298 24.64 10.04 0.29
CA PRO A 298 25.78 9.74 1.16
C PRO A 298 25.42 9.01 2.47
N GLU A 299 24.26 9.31 3.07
CA GLU A 299 23.78 8.62 4.27
C GLU A 299 23.38 7.17 3.95
N LEU A 300 22.73 6.94 2.81
CA LEU A 300 22.42 5.60 2.31
C LEU A 300 23.69 4.79 1.99
N GLU A 301 24.70 5.40 1.38
CA GLU A 301 26.02 4.79 1.13
C GLU A 301 26.76 4.47 2.44
N GLN A 302 26.61 5.33 3.46
CA GLN A 302 27.14 5.03 4.78
C GLN A 302 26.38 3.87 5.45
N ALA A 303 25.06 3.80 5.29
CA ALA A 303 24.25 2.69 5.76
C ALA A 303 24.68 1.36 5.12
N ASP A 304 24.79 1.31 3.78
CA ASP A 304 25.29 0.15 3.02
C ASP A 304 26.65 -0.33 3.58
N ARG A 305 27.61 0.58 3.80
CA ARG A 305 28.91 0.23 4.37
C ARG A 305 28.82 -0.37 5.77
N LEU A 306 27.94 0.14 6.62
CA LEU A 306 27.73 -0.39 7.97
C LEU A 306 27.10 -1.79 7.93
N PHE A 307 26.12 -2.02 7.07
CA PHE A 307 25.54 -3.35 6.89
C PHE A 307 26.56 -4.33 6.31
N ALA A 308 27.35 -3.92 5.31
CA ALA A 308 28.44 -4.72 4.76
C ALA A 308 29.53 -5.03 5.81
N GLN A 309 29.81 -4.11 6.74
CA GLN A 309 30.69 -4.37 7.89
C GLN A 309 30.08 -5.42 8.83
N GLY A 310 28.77 -5.34 9.12
CA GLY A 310 28.05 -6.34 9.89
C GLY A 310 28.09 -7.72 9.24
N LEU A 311 27.85 -7.79 7.93
CA LEU A 311 27.91 -9.03 7.15
C LEU A 311 29.32 -9.65 7.08
N ARG A 312 30.38 -8.85 7.19
CA ARG A 312 31.75 -9.39 7.32
C ARG A 312 32.00 -10.08 8.65
N LEU A 313 31.35 -9.61 9.72
CA LEU A 313 31.46 -10.22 11.04
C LEU A 313 30.51 -11.42 11.16
N ASN A 314 29.32 -11.33 10.58
CA ASN A 314 28.34 -12.41 10.52
C ASN A 314 27.63 -12.42 9.15
N PRO A 315 28.07 -13.28 8.22
CA PRO A 315 27.44 -13.45 6.90
C PRO A 315 26.01 -13.98 6.96
N HIS A 316 25.56 -14.43 8.12
CA HIS A 316 24.23 -14.95 8.35
C HIS A 316 23.30 -13.92 9.01
N CYS A 317 23.70 -12.65 9.16
CA CYS A 317 22.83 -11.60 9.67
C CYS A 317 21.70 -11.27 8.67
N SER A 318 20.53 -11.92 8.83
CA SER A 318 19.36 -11.73 7.95
C SER A 318 18.85 -10.28 7.92
N LEU A 319 18.88 -9.58 9.05
CA LEU A 319 18.53 -8.15 9.13
C LEU A 319 19.53 -7.27 8.37
N CYS A 320 20.82 -7.60 8.43
CA CYS A 320 21.83 -6.86 7.70
C CYS A 320 21.61 -7.00 6.19
N HIS A 321 21.31 -8.22 5.70
CA HIS A 321 20.91 -8.44 4.31
C HIS A 321 19.66 -7.62 3.92
N ALA A 322 18.61 -7.69 4.75
CA ALA A 322 17.35 -6.98 4.49
C ALA A 322 17.54 -5.46 4.40
N ASN A 323 18.21 -4.88 5.39
CA ASN A 323 18.40 -3.44 5.49
C ASN A 323 19.40 -2.94 4.44
N ARG A 324 20.42 -3.73 4.12
CA ARG A 324 21.33 -3.45 3.01
C ARG A 324 20.59 -3.43 1.68
N ALA A 325 19.70 -4.41 1.44
CA ALA A 325 18.89 -4.43 0.23
C ALA A 325 17.99 -3.19 0.10
N ASP A 326 17.33 -2.73 1.18
CA ASP A 326 16.55 -1.48 1.14
C ASP A 326 17.43 -0.27 0.80
N ALA A 327 18.60 -0.15 1.44
CA ALA A 327 19.54 0.92 1.15
C ALA A 327 19.96 0.92 -0.33
N LEU A 328 20.28 -0.27 -0.88
CA LEU A 328 20.68 -0.46 -2.27
C LEU A 328 19.55 -0.14 -3.25
N LEU A 329 18.31 -0.55 -2.96
CA LEU A 329 17.14 -0.20 -3.80
C LEU A 329 16.93 1.32 -3.86
N ARG A 330 17.11 2.01 -2.74
CA ARG A 330 16.96 3.48 -2.65
C ARG A 330 18.13 4.24 -3.28
N LEU A 331 19.27 3.58 -3.43
CA LEU A 331 20.42 4.04 -4.21
C LEU A 331 20.32 3.71 -5.71
N ASP A 332 19.20 3.12 -6.16
CA ASP A 332 19.00 2.65 -7.54
C ASP A 332 20.04 1.58 -7.97
N ARG A 333 20.39 0.68 -7.04
CA ARG A 333 21.32 -0.46 -7.23
C ARG A 333 20.58 -1.81 -7.08
N PRO A 334 19.56 -2.10 -7.91
CA PRO A 334 18.68 -3.24 -7.69
C PRO A 334 19.32 -4.62 -7.93
N ALA A 335 20.41 -4.69 -8.70
CA ALA A 335 21.15 -5.94 -8.92
C ALA A 335 21.87 -6.40 -7.64
N GLU A 336 22.52 -5.48 -6.93
CA GLU A 336 23.17 -5.78 -5.64
C GLU A 336 22.12 -6.07 -4.57
N ALA A 337 20.99 -5.35 -4.57
CA ALA A 337 19.88 -5.65 -3.66
C ALA A 337 19.32 -7.07 -3.85
N GLU A 338 19.24 -7.57 -5.09
CA GLU A 338 18.80 -8.94 -5.36
C GLU A 338 19.72 -9.99 -4.72
N GLU A 339 21.03 -9.78 -4.72
CA GLU A 339 21.98 -10.71 -4.09
C GLU A 339 21.71 -10.82 -2.58
N GLU A 340 21.54 -9.66 -1.92
CA GLU A 340 21.21 -9.59 -0.49
C GLU A 340 19.84 -10.23 -0.19
N LEU A 341 18.83 -10.00 -1.03
CA LEU A 341 17.48 -10.57 -0.85
C LEU A 341 17.45 -12.07 -1.12
N LYS A 342 18.26 -12.58 -2.04
CA LYS A 342 18.45 -14.02 -2.24
C LYS A 342 19.14 -14.67 -1.04
N ALA A 343 20.14 -14.01 -0.46
CA ALA A 343 20.74 -14.47 0.79
C ALA A 343 19.70 -14.48 1.92
N GLN A 344 18.93 -13.41 2.08
CA GLN A 344 17.86 -13.33 3.09
C GLN A 344 16.79 -14.42 2.90
N THR A 345 16.29 -14.64 1.68
CA THR A 345 15.28 -15.69 1.41
C THR A 345 15.84 -17.11 1.54
N ALA A 346 17.15 -17.31 1.39
CA ALA A 346 17.79 -18.59 1.71
C ALA A 346 17.86 -18.83 3.23
N LEU A 347 18.16 -17.79 4.01
CA LEU A 347 18.20 -17.84 5.47
C LEU A 347 16.81 -17.95 6.10
N LEU A 348 15.84 -17.22 5.54
CA LEU A 348 14.46 -17.12 6.00
C LEU A 348 13.49 -17.33 4.82
N PRO A 349 13.25 -18.58 4.38
CA PRO A 349 12.40 -18.87 3.20
C PRO A 349 10.94 -18.44 3.34
N LEU A 350 10.53 -18.14 4.56
CA LEU A 350 9.16 -17.88 4.96
C LEU A 350 8.94 -16.40 5.29
N ASP A 351 9.97 -15.57 5.12
CA ASP A 351 9.92 -14.11 5.25
C ASP A 351 9.20 -13.51 4.04
N SER A 352 7.93 -13.14 4.25
CA SER A 352 7.09 -12.57 3.18
C SER A 352 7.59 -11.21 2.67
N ASP A 353 8.23 -10.40 3.53
CA ASP A 353 8.80 -9.12 3.14
C ASP A 353 10.04 -9.30 2.26
N ALA A 354 10.87 -10.31 2.54
CA ALA A 354 12.02 -10.63 1.70
C ALA A 354 11.59 -11.01 0.28
N HIS A 355 10.55 -11.84 0.13
CA HIS A 355 9.98 -12.19 -1.19
C HIS A 355 9.36 -10.97 -1.88
N PHE A 356 8.66 -10.11 -1.15
CA PHE A 356 8.09 -8.88 -1.69
C PHE A 356 9.19 -7.94 -2.20
N SER A 357 10.21 -7.66 -1.40
CA SER A 357 11.34 -6.80 -1.76
C SER A 357 12.16 -7.40 -2.91
N LEU A 358 12.29 -8.72 -2.98
CA LEU A 358 12.88 -9.40 -4.13
C LEU A 358 12.08 -9.13 -5.41
N GLY A 359 10.75 -9.14 -5.34
CA GLY A 359 9.88 -8.74 -6.44
C GLY A 359 10.12 -7.29 -6.88
N VAL A 360 10.27 -6.37 -5.93
CA VAL A 360 10.59 -4.95 -6.21
C VAL A 360 11.94 -4.82 -6.92
N ALA A 361 12.98 -5.49 -6.42
CA ALA A 361 14.31 -5.49 -7.02
C ALA A 361 14.30 -6.03 -8.46
N LEU A 362 13.62 -7.17 -8.68
CA LEU A 362 13.52 -7.81 -10.00
C LEU A 362 12.74 -6.94 -11.00
N ARG A 363 11.64 -6.32 -10.56
CA ARG A 363 10.84 -5.43 -11.43
C ARG A 363 11.64 -4.19 -11.81
N ALA A 364 12.41 -3.59 -10.88
CA ALA A 364 13.28 -2.46 -11.16
C ALA A 364 14.38 -2.79 -12.20
N GLN A 365 14.81 -4.05 -12.28
CA GLN A 365 15.72 -4.54 -13.32
C GLN A 365 15.02 -4.88 -14.66
N GLY A 366 13.71 -4.71 -14.77
CA GLY A 366 12.92 -5.12 -15.95
C GLY A 366 12.67 -6.64 -16.04
N ARG A 367 13.01 -7.41 -15.00
CA ARG A 367 12.78 -8.87 -14.91
C ARG A 367 11.39 -9.17 -14.36
N THR A 368 10.38 -8.59 -15.00
CA THR A 368 9.00 -8.53 -14.49
C THR A 368 8.35 -9.90 -14.28
N ALA A 369 8.63 -10.89 -15.14
CA ALA A 369 8.10 -12.25 -14.98
C ALA A 369 8.58 -12.92 -13.69
N GLU A 370 9.84 -12.70 -13.29
CA GLU A 370 10.39 -13.19 -12.03
C GLU A 370 9.85 -12.40 -10.84
N ALA A 371 9.62 -11.10 -11.00
CA ALA A 371 8.97 -10.28 -9.98
C ALA A 371 7.56 -10.79 -9.64
N VAL A 372 6.76 -11.17 -10.64
CA VAL A 372 5.44 -11.81 -10.43
C VAL A 372 5.57 -13.07 -9.57
N GLN A 373 6.56 -13.92 -9.82
CA GLN A 373 6.77 -15.12 -9.01
C GLN A 373 7.14 -14.80 -7.56
N ALA A 374 7.96 -13.77 -7.34
CA ALA A 374 8.36 -13.32 -6.01
C ALA A 374 7.17 -12.70 -5.24
N TYR A 375 6.35 -11.86 -5.88
CA TYR A 375 5.12 -11.33 -5.27
C TYR A 375 4.10 -12.42 -4.96
N GLN A 376 3.92 -13.39 -5.86
CA GLN A 376 3.08 -14.56 -5.58
C GLN A 376 3.63 -15.40 -4.42
N ALA A 377 4.96 -15.49 -4.27
CA ALA A 377 5.57 -16.13 -3.11
C ALA A 377 5.21 -15.38 -1.81
N ALA A 378 5.36 -14.06 -1.79
CA ALA A 378 4.93 -13.23 -0.65
C ALA A 378 3.43 -13.43 -0.33
N LEU A 379 2.56 -13.44 -1.34
CA LEU A 379 1.11 -13.61 -1.18
C LEU A 379 0.69 -15.03 -0.74
N ARG A 380 1.47 -16.07 -1.08
CA ARG A 380 1.28 -17.42 -0.51
C ARG A 380 1.57 -17.48 0.98
N LEU A 381 2.44 -16.59 1.48
CA LEU A 381 2.77 -16.47 2.90
C LEU A 381 1.74 -15.57 3.61
N VAL A 382 1.40 -14.43 3.00
CA VAL A 382 0.45 -13.44 3.53
C VAL A 382 -0.59 -13.07 2.46
N PRO A 383 -1.71 -13.82 2.36
CA PRO A 383 -2.72 -13.60 1.30
C PRO A 383 -3.48 -12.28 1.38
N ARG A 384 -3.41 -11.58 2.52
CA ARG A 384 -4.09 -10.29 2.75
C ARG A 384 -3.13 -9.10 2.73
N ASP A 385 -1.95 -9.22 2.13
CA ASP A 385 -1.01 -8.11 1.92
C ASP A 385 -1.49 -7.25 0.73
N PHE A 386 -2.09 -6.11 1.05
CA PHE A 386 -2.59 -5.13 0.07
C PHE A 386 -1.47 -4.62 -0.86
N ASP A 387 -0.29 -4.29 -0.30
CA ASP A 387 0.80 -3.71 -1.08
C ASP A 387 1.37 -4.76 -2.05
N ALA A 388 1.44 -6.02 -1.63
CA ALA A 388 1.83 -7.13 -2.50
C ALA A 388 0.83 -7.37 -3.64
N TRP A 389 -0.49 -7.29 -3.39
CA TRP A 389 -1.51 -7.38 -4.45
C TRP A 389 -1.41 -6.24 -5.46
N VAL A 390 -1.24 -5.00 -4.99
CA VAL A 390 -1.09 -3.82 -5.87
C VAL A 390 0.17 -3.93 -6.74
N ASN A 391 1.30 -4.36 -6.17
CA ASN A 391 2.55 -4.51 -6.92
C ASN A 391 2.52 -5.72 -7.86
N LEU A 392 1.85 -6.82 -7.48
CA LEU A 392 1.59 -7.94 -8.37
C LEU A 392 0.77 -7.48 -9.57
N ALA A 393 -0.32 -6.74 -9.35
CA ALA A 393 -1.16 -6.22 -10.42
C ALA A 393 -0.36 -5.30 -11.37
N ALA A 394 0.44 -4.39 -10.82
CA ALA A 394 1.31 -3.53 -11.63
C ALA A 394 2.34 -4.32 -12.46
N ALA A 395 2.94 -5.37 -11.89
CA ALA A 395 3.85 -6.26 -12.62
C ALA A 395 3.12 -7.08 -13.71
N LEU A 396 1.86 -7.45 -13.49
CA LEU A 396 1.03 -8.12 -14.50
C LEU A 396 0.62 -7.18 -15.62
N ALA A 397 0.34 -5.91 -15.31
CA ALA A 397 0.08 -4.85 -16.28
C ALA A 397 1.29 -4.62 -17.21
N ASP A 398 2.49 -4.55 -16.63
CA ASP A 398 3.75 -4.44 -17.38
C ASP A 398 4.00 -5.63 -18.34
N LEU A 399 3.38 -6.78 -18.07
CA LEU A 399 3.41 -7.98 -18.92
C LEU A 399 2.18 -8.10 -19.84
N GLU A 400 1.30 -7.11 -19.86
CA GLU A 400 0.03 -7.09 -20.61
C GLU A 400 -0.90 -8.28 -20.26
N ARG A 401 -0.79 -8.83 -19.04
CA ARG A 401 -1.63 -9.93 -18.53
C ARG A 401 -2.88 -9.37 -17.84
N PHE A 402 -3.67 -8.59 -18.58
CA PHE A 402 -4.77 -7.76 -18.07
C PHE A 402 -5.86 -8.52 -17.28
N GLY A 403 -6.10 -9.80 -17.59
CA GLY A 403 -7.04 -10.63 -16.84
C GLY A 403 -6.58 -10.89 -15.40
N GLU A 404 -5.32 -11.31 -15.23
CA GLU A 404 -4.74 -11.55 -13.91
C GLU A 404 -4.47 -10.25 -13.14
N GLU A 405 -4.14 -9.17 -13.86
CA GLU A 405 -4.07 -7.82 -13.29
C GLU A 405 -5.41 -7.42 -12.67
N ALA A 406 -6.52 -7.61 -13.40
CA ALA A 406 -7.85 -7.29 -12.89
C ALA A 406 -8.17 -8.10 -11.62
N ASP A 407 -7.89 -9.40 -11.61
CA ASP A 407 -8.10 -10.25 -10.43
C ASP A 407 -7.26 -9.77 -9.23
N ALA A 408 -6.00 -9.37 -9.46
CA ALA A 408 -5.12 -8.87 -8.40
C ALA A 408 -5.59 -7.50 -7.86
N TYR A 409 -6.04 -6.58 -8.71
CA TYR A 409 -6.62 -5.30 -8.26
C TYR A 409 -7.97 -5.49 -7.57
N GLU A 410 -8.77 -6.45 -8.00
CA GLU A 410 -10.03 -6.79 -7.33
C GLU A 410 -9.78 -7.27 -5.90
N HIS A 411 -8.81 -8.16 -5.67
CA HIS A 411 -8.40 -8.55 -4.32
C HIS A 411 -7.88 -7.36 -3.48
N ALA A 412 -7.04 -6.48 -4.05
CA ALA A 412 -6.60 -5.28 -3.34
C ALA A 412 -7.79 -4.37 -2.96
N ALA A 413 -8.75 -4.20 -3.86
CA ALA A 413 -9.94 -3.39 -3.66
C ALA A 413 -10.90 -3.98 -2.61
N GLU A 414 -11.04 -5.31 -2.55
CA GLU A 414 -11.78 -6.01 -1.49
C GLU A 414 -11.14 -5.81 -0.10
N LEU A 415 -9.81 -5.79 -0.02
CA LEU A 415 -9.09 -5.57 1.23
C LEU A 415 -9.25 -4.14 1.75
N ARG A 416 -9.30 -3.14 0.85
CA ARG A 416 -9.45 -1.72 1.21
C ARG A 416 -10.44 -1.01 0.28
N PRO A 417 -11.76 -1.19 0.47
CA PRO A 417 -12.78 -0.68 -0.45
C PRO A 417 -12.88 0.84 -0.49
N SER A 418 -12.35 1.54 0.53
CA SER A 418 -12.29 3.00 0.58
C SER A 418 -11.07 3.60 -0.13
N GLU A 419 -10.12 2.79 -0.62
CA GLU A 419 -9.00 3.30 -1.41
C GLU A 419 -9.38 3.32 -2.89
N ALA A 420 -9.26 4.49 -3.53
CA ALA A 420 -9.69 4.67 -4.92
C ALA A 420 -8.72 4.07 -5.95
N LEU A 421 -7.42 3.98 -5.64
CA LEU A 421 -6.39 3.57 -6.60
C LEU A 421 -6.60 2.15 -7.14
N PRO A 422 -6.86 1.11 -6.33
CA PRO A 422 -7.16 -0.22 -6.85
C PRO A 422 -8.41 -0.26 -7.73
N TRP A 423 -9.48 0.46 -7.37
CA TRP A 423 -10.69 0.54 -8.20
C TRP A 423 -10.46 1.22 -9.54
N LEU A 424 -9.66 2.30 -9.56
CA LEU A 424 -9.30 3.00 -10.79
C LEU A 424 -8.54 2.07 -11.73
N ASN A 425 -7.49 1.40 -11.24
CA ASN A 425 -6.68 0.52 -12.06
C ASN A 425 -7.43 -0.78 -12.45
N LEU A 426 -8.31 -1.30 -11.59
CA LEU A 426 -9.23 -2.38 -11.95
C LEU A 426 -10.09 -1.98 -13.15
N GLY A 427 -10.60 -0.74 -13.17
CA GLY A 427 -11.37 -0.22 -14.29
C GLY A 427 -10.58 -0.23 -15.61
N GLU A 428 -9.33 0.22 -15.58
CA GLU A 428 -8.43 0.20 -16.74
C GLU A 428 -8.09 -1.23 -17.20
N ALA A 429 -7.84 -2.16 -16.27
CA ALA A 429 -7.61 -3.57 -16.56
C ALA A 429 -8.86 -4.24 -17.19
N ARG A 430 -10.06 -3.91 -16.69
CA ARG A 430 -11.35 -4.39 -17.24
C ARG A 430 -11.62 -3.80 -18.63
N LEU A 431 -11.26 -2.55 -18.89
CA LEU A 431 -11.30 -2.00 -20.26
C LEU A 431 -10.36 -2.75 -21.20
N SER A 432 -9.15 -3.07 -20.75
CA SER A 432 -8.15 -3.80 -21.55
C SER A 432 -8.56 -5.25 -21.85
N THR A 433 -9.40 -5.84 -21.01
CA THR A 433 -10.03 -7.16 -21.25
C THR A 433 -11.37 -7.08 -22.00
N GLY A 434 -11.88 -5.88 -22.27
CA GLY A 434 -13.13 -5.64 -23.00
C GLY A 434 -14.40 -5.68 -22.15
N ASP A 435 -14.30 -5.83 -20.82
CA ASP A 435 -15.44 -5.79 -19.90
C ASP A 435 -15.75 -4.34 -19.49
N GLU A 436 -16.40 -3.61 -20.39
CA GLU A 436 -16.77 -2.21 -20.17
C GLU A 436 -17.76 -2.02 -19.01
N ALA A 437 -18.64 -3.00 -18.75
CA ALA A 437 -19.62 -2.92 -17.68
C ALA A 437 -18.96 -3.03 -16.30
N ALA A 438 -18.02 -3.98 -16.13
CA ALA A 438 -17.23 -4.08 -14.91
C ALA A 438 -16.32 -2.85 -14.73
N ALA A 439 -15.74 -2.33 -15.83
CA ALA A 439 -14.93 -1.12 -15.79
C ALA A 439 -15.72 0.10 -15.28
N GLU A 440 -16.94 0.31 -15.79
CA GLU A 440 -17.82 1.39 -15.31
C GLU A 440 -18.12 1.27 -13.81
N LEU A 441 -18.43 0.06 -13.33
CA LEU A 441 -18.66 -0.18 -11.91
C LEU A 441 -17.43 0.15 -11.07
N ALA A 442 -16.25 -0.28 -11.51
CA ALA A 442 -14.99 -0.03 -10.83
C ALA A 442 -14.67 1.47 -10.77
N PHE A 443 -14.79 2.21 -11.88
CA PHE A 443 -14.57 3.65 -11.88
C PHE A 443 -15.59 4.40 -11.01
N ARG A 444 -16.86 3.97 -10.96
CA ARG A 444 -17.87 4.56 -10.05
C ARG A 444 -17.53 4.31 -8.58
N ARG A 445 -16.97 3.15 -8.23
CA ARG A 445 -16.44 2.90 -6.88
C ARG A 445 -15.24 3.79 -6.58
N ALA A 446 -14.33 3.97 -7.55
CA ALA A 446 -13.18 4.85 -7.41
C ALA A 446 -13.57 6.32 -7.20
N SER A 447 -14.54 6.85 -7.98
CA SER A 447 -15.00 8.23 -7.84
C SER A 447 -15.78 8.47 -6.53
N ALA A 448 -16.52 7.48 -6.05
CA ALA A 448 -17.17 7.54 -4.74
C ALA A 448 -16.16 7.52 -3.58
N ALA A 449 -15.09 6.71 -3.71
CA ALA A 449 -14.03 6.61 -2.71
C ALA A 449 -13.14 7.87 -2.64
N ALA A 450 -12.89 8.52 -3.79
CA ALA A 450 -12.12 9.76 -3.86
C ALA A 450 -12.80 10.81 -4.77
N PRO A 451 -13.79 11.55 -4.27
CA PRO A 451 -14.52 12.56 -5.05
C PRO A 451 -13.67 13.74 -5.55
N THR A 452 -12.48 13.92 -4.99
CA THR A 452 -11.51 14.96 -5.40
C THR A 452 -10.45 14.44 -6.37
N ASP A 453 -10.46 13.14 -6.71
CA ASP A 453 -9.60 12.60 -7.76
C ASP A 453 -10.32 12.73 -9.10
N ALA A 454 -9.73 13.46 -10.04
CA ALA A 454 -10.31 13.67 -11.37
C ALA A 454 -10.29 12.39 -12.23
N ARG A 455 -9.32 11.49 -12.02
CA ARG A 455 -9.03 10.38 -12.95
C ARG A 455 -10.21 9.41 -13.12
N PRO A 456 -10.93 8.99 -12.06
CA PRO A 456 -12.14 8.17 -12.22
C PRO A 456 -13.23 8.85 -13.06
N PHE A 457 -13.47 10.16 -12.86
CA PHE A 457 -14.48 10.90 -13.62
C PHE A 457 -14.12 11.05 -15.10
N LEU A 458 -12.87 11.33 -15.40
CA LEU A 458 -12.39 11.39 -16.79
C LEU A 458 -12.50 10.03 -17.48
N SER A 459 -12.18 8.94 -16.77
CA SER A 459 -12.27 7.58 -17.28
C SER A 459 -13.72 7.16 -17.55
N LEU A 460 -14.64 7.47 -16.62
CA LEU A 460 -16.09 7.33 -16.84
C LEU A 460 -16.56 8.19 -18.00
N GLY A 461 -16.15 9.46 -18.09
CA GLY A 461 -16.56 10.37 -19.17
C GLY A 461 -16.15 9.83 -20.54
N ARG A 462 -14.92 9.33 -20.67
CA ARG A 462 -14.42 8.68 -21.89
C ARG A 462 -15.21 7.41 -22.22
N LEU A 463 -15.55 6.60 -21.22
CA LEU A 463 -16.34 5.39 -21.41
C LEU A 463 -17.78 5.71 -21.85
N SER A 464 -18.46 6.64 -21.16
CA SER A 464 -19.81 7.08 -21.51
C SER A 464 -19.89 7.70 -22.90
N ALA A 465 -18.86 8.47 -23.30
CA ALA A 465 -18.78 9.01 -24.66
C ALA A 465 -18.62 7.90 -25.72
N ARG A 466 -17.84 6.85 -25.45
CA ARG A 466 -17.72 5.68 -26.34
C ARG A 466 -19.04 4.91 -26.46
N GLN A 467 -19.80 4.81 -25.37
CA GLN A 467 -21.09 4.13 -25.32
C GLN A 467 -22.26 5.00 -25.83
N SER A 468 -21.97 6.12 -26.50
CA SER A 468 -22.98 7.03 -27.04
C SER A 468 -23.95 7.58 -25.97
N ARG A 469 -23.44 7.81 -24.74
CA ARG A 469 -24.14 8.49 -23.64
C ARG A 469 -23.57 9.90 -23.41
N PRO A 470 -23.73 10.84 -24.37
CA PRO A 470 -22.99 12.10 -24.35
C PRO A 470 -23.41 13.05 -23.23
N ALA A 471 -24.67 13.01 -22.76
CA ALA A 471 -25.12 13.85 -21.65
C ALA A 471 -24.39 13.47 -20.35
N GLU A 472 -24.35 12.17 -20.03
CA GLU A 472 -23.62 11.65 -18.88
C GLU A 472 -22.12 11.91 -19.02
N ALA A 473 -21.56 11.73 -20.22
CA ALA A 473 -20.14 12.02 -20.47
C ALA A 473 -19.78 13.48 -20.15
N ILE A 474 -20.61 14.44 -20.58
CA ILE A 474 -20.41 15.87 -20.29
C ILE A 474 -20.41 16.12 -18.78
N ASP A 475 -21.38 15.58 -18.04
CA ASP A 475 -21.47 15.76 -16.60
C ASP A 475 -20.24 15.18 -15.87
N LEU A 476 -19.78 14.00 -16.29
CA LEU A 476 -18.58 13.36 -15.75
C LEU A 476 -17.31 14.15 -16.04
N PHE A 477 -17.14 14.66 -17.26
CA PHE A 477 -16.00 15.53 -17.56
C PHE A 477 -16.03 16.83 -16.76
N TYR A 478 -17.21 17.42 -16.54
CA TYR A 478 -17.33 18.57 -15.63
C TYR A 478 -16.92 18.23 -14.20
N GLN A 479 -17.33 17.08 -13.67
CA GLN A 479 -16.92 16.61 -12.35
C GLN A 479 -15.40 16.42 -12.27
N GLY A 480 -14.78 15.82 -13.30
CA GLY A 480 -13.32 15.69 -13.38
C GLY A 480 -12.59 17.04 -13.38
N ALA A 481 -13.07 18.02 -14.14
CA ALA A 481 -12.50 19.37 -14.19
C ALA A 481 -12.63 20.13 -12.85
N LEU A 482 -13.73 19.89 -12.12
CA LEU A 482 -13.95 20.48 -10.79
C LEU A 482 -13.10 19.82 -9.71
N ALA A 483 -12.81 18.52 -9.84
CA ALA A 483 -11.99 17.78 -8.90
C ALA A 483 -10.52 18.22 -8.91
N ASN A 484 -9.92 18.42 -10.09
CA ASN A 484 -8.58 18.98 -10.23
C ASN A 484 -8.45 19.79 -11.53
N SER A 485 -8.05 21.05 -11.41
CA SER A 485 -7.90 21.97 -12.54
C SER A 485 -6.78 21.61 -13.51
N GLU A 486 -5.83 20.75 -13.12
CA GLU A 486 -4.78 20.23 -14.03
C GLU A 486 -5.36 19.42 -15.19
N TYR A 487 -6.55 18.85 -15.03
CA TYR A 487 -7.22 18.05 -16.09
C TYR A 487 -8.26 18.86 -16.88
N PHE A 488 -8.28 20.19 -16.74
CA PHE A 488 -9.33 21.00 -17.34
C PHE A 488 -9.26 21.02 -18.88
N ASP A 489 -8.07 20.93 -19.46
CA ASP A 489 -7.89 20.83 -20.92
C ASP A 489 -8.38 19.48 -21.45
N GLU A 490 -8.07 18.38 -20.76
CA GLU A 490 -8.59 17.05 -21.08
C GLU A 490 -10.11 16.98 -20.95
N ALA A 491 -10.66 17.47 -19.84
CA ALA A 491 -12.10 17.54 -19.62
C ALA A 491 -12.81 18.37 -20.70
N LYS A 492 -12.23 19.51 -21.11
CA LYS A 492 -12.76 20.33 -22.20
C LYS A 492 -12.77 19.60 -23.53
N GLN A 493 -11.73 18.84 -23.86
CA GLN A 493 -11.71 18.01 -25.07
C GLN A 493 -12.79 16.92 -25.01
N GLY A 494 -12.99 16.30 -23.85
CA GLY A 494 -14.04 15.31 -23.62
C GLY A 494 -15.44 15.87 -23.80
N ILE A 495 -15.74 17.02 -23.17
CA ILE A 495 -17.02 17.74 -23.31
C ILE A 495 -17.27 18.11 -24.76
N ALA A 496 -16.25 18.66 -25.43
CA ALA A 496 -16.37 19.06 -26.83
C ALA A 496 -16.68 17.87 -27.74
N THR A 497 -16.01 16.73 -27.52
CA THR A 497 -16.28 15.47 -28.24
C THR A 497 -17.71 14.99 -28.02
N ALA A 498 -18.19 14.98 -26.77
CA ALA A 498 -19.56 14.58 -26.44
C ALA A 498 -20.61 15.55 -27.02
N ARG A 499 -20.32 16.85 -27.09
CA ARG A 499 -21.19 17.84 -27.75
C ARG A 499 -21.22 17.68 -29.26
N THR A 500 -20.11 17.31 -29.89
CA THR A 500 -20.09 16.95 -31.31
C THR A 500 -21.00 15.76 -31.57
N GLN A 501 -20.97 14.72 -30.72
CA GLN A 501 -21.89 13.58 -30.82
C GLN A 501 -23.37 13.98 -30.65
N GLN A 502 -23.67 15.05 -29.91
CA GLN A 502 -25.03 15.62 -29.78
C GLN A 502 -25.42 16.53 -30.96
N GLY A 503 -24.54 16.78 -31.93
CA GLY A 503 -24.77 17.77 -33.00
C GLY A 503 -24.70 19.23 -32.53
N ARG A 504 -24.24 19.50 -31.29
CA ARG A 504 -24.11 20.85 -30.71
C ARG A 504 -22.79 21.50 -31.12
N LEU A 505 -22.58 21.63 -32.44
CA LEU A 505 -21.29 21.96 -33.05
C LEU A 505 -20.73 23.33 -32.61
N SER A 506 -21.58 24.34 -32.43
CA SER A 506 -21.16 25.67 -31.96
C SER A 506 -20.59 25.64 -30.54
N GLU A 507 -21.22 24.88 -29.65
CA GLU A 507 -20.77 24.72 -28.26
C GLU A 507 -19.54 23.81 -28.18
N ALA A 508 -19.48 22.76 -29.00
CA ALA A 508 -18.31 21.91 -29.14
C ALA A 508 -17.09 22.71 -29.62
N LEU A 509 -17.27 23.58 -30.63
CA LEU A 509 -16.20 24.43 -31.15
C LEU A 509 -15.65 25.37 -30.08
N ALA A 510 -16.52 26.01 -29.28
CA ALA A 510 -16.10 26.89 -28.20
C ALA A 510 -15.24 26.16 -27.13
N ASP A 511 -15.62 24.93 -26.77
CA ASP A 511 -14.85 24.12 -25.84
C ASP A 511 -13.52 23.62 -26.44
N PHE A 512 -13.51 23.19 -27.70
CA PHE A 512 -12.28 22.80 -28.40
C PHE A 512 -11.30 23.97 -28.56
N GLU A 513 -11.79 25.17 -28.89
CA GLU A 513 -10.96 26.37 -28.95
C GLU A 513 -10.43 26.77 -27.56
N SER A 514 -11.22 26.53 -26.50
CA SER A 514 -10.74 26.69 -25.13
C SER A 514 -9.64 25.71 -24.78
N ALA A 515 -9.81 24.42 -25.11
CA ALA A 515 -8.79 23.41 -24.93
C ALA A 515 -7.52 23.74 -25.74
N GLN A 516 -7.66 24.24 -26.98
CA GLN A 516 -6.53 24.65 -27.82
C GLN A 516 -5.75 25.81 -27.21
N ARG A 517 -6.42 26.78 -26.58
CA ARG A 517 -5.71 27.86 -25.86
C ARG A 517 -4.86 27.34 -24.70
N MET A 518 -5.28 26.26 -24.06
CA MET A 518 -4.56 25.63 -22.94
C MET A 518 -3.42 24.72 -23.41
N ALA A 519 -3.65 24.00 -24.51
CA ALA A 519 -2.68 23.10 -25.13
C ALA A 519 -2.37 23.54 -26.58
N PRO A 520 -1.71 24.70 -26.80
CA PRO A 520 -1.55 25.31 -28.12
C PRO A 520 -0.75 24.46 -29.11
N ASN A 521 0.09 23.55 -28.59
CA ASN A 521 0.94 22.67 -29.39
C ASN A 521 0.33 21.28 -29.64
N SER A 522 -0.88 21.00 -29.16
CA SER A 522 -1.53 19.69 -29.39
C SER A 522 -2.06 19.58 -30.81
N GLU A 523 -1.39 18.79 -31.66
CA GLU A 523 -1.85 18.54 -33.03
C GLU A 523 -3.23 17.89 -33.07
N LYS A 524 -3.52 16.99 -32.11
CA LYS A 524 -4.81 16.32 -31.97
C LYS A 524 -5.94 17.32 -31.74
N VAL A 525 -5.75 18.28 -30.83
CA VAL A 525 -6.75 19.32 -30.54
C VAL A 525 -6.93 20.25 -31.73
N ARG A 526 -5.84 20.66 -32.39
CA ARG A 526 -5.89 21.49 -33.59
C ARG A 526 -6.68 20.82 -34.72
N ALA A 527 -6.45 19.54 -34.96
CA ALA A 527 -7.18 18.77 -35.96
C ALA A 527 -8.68 18.68 -35.61
N ALA A 528 -9.02 18.44 -34.34
CA ALA A 528 -10.42 18.42 -33.89
C ALA A 528 -11.12 19.78 -34.04
N VAL A 529 -10.45 20.90 -33.74
CA VAL A 529 -10.99 22.26 -33.96
C VAL A 529 -11.31 22.48 -35.44
N GLU A 530 -10.40 22.08 -36.34
CA GLU A 530 -10.59 22.26 -37.79
C GLU A 530 -11.74 21.41 -38.32
N ASP A 531 -11.85 20.16 -37.87
CA ASP A 531 -12.93 19.24 -38.23
C ASP A 531 -14.30 19.77 -37.77
N VAL A 532 -14.44 20.12 -36.49
CA VAL A 532 -15.70 20.67 -35.96
C VAL A 532 -16.05 22.00 -36.62
N ARG A 533 -15.06 22.86 -36.93
CA ARG A 533 -15.30 24.11 -37.66
C ARG A 533 -15.84 23.84 -39.07
N ARG A 534 -15.33 22.82 -39.77
CA ARG A 534 -15.82 22.41 -41.08
C ARG A 534 -17.26 21.93 -41.01
N GLN A 535 -17.56 21.05 -40.05
CA GLN A 535 -18.91 20.53 -39.82
C GLN A 535 -19.89 21.65 -39.47
N ALA A 536 -19.50 22.56 -38.56
CA ALA A 536 -20.33 23.72 -38.20
C ALA A 536 -20.59 24.65 -39.40
N ALA A 537 -19.57 24.88 -40.24
CA ALA A 537 -19.73 25.69 -41.45
C ALA A 537 -20.62 25.01 -42.50
N ALA A 538 -20.53 23.68 -42.64
CA ALA A 538 -21.40 22.90 -43.52
C ALA A 538 -22.86 22.97 -43.03
N LEU A 539 -23.10 22.76 -41.73
CA LEU A 539 -24.42 22.88 -41.12
C LEU A 539 -25.02 24.27 -41.31
N ALA A 540 -24.24 25.33 -41.05
CA ALA A 540 -24.70 26.71 -41.24
C ALA A 540 -25.07 27.03 -42.70
N ARG A 541 -24.40 26.42 -43.70
CA ARG A 541 -24.77 26.56 -45.11
C ARG A 541 -26.08 25.86 -45.43
N VAL A 542 -26.30 24.66 -44.87
CA VAL A 542 -27.56 23.92 -45.01
C VAL A 542 -28.69 24.71 -44.37
N GLU A 543 -28.50 25.23 -43.16
CA GLU A 543 -29.46 26.09 -42.47
C GLU A 543 -29.81 27.34 -43.28
N ALA A 544 -28.81 28.06 -43.80
CA ALA A 544 -29.03 29.23 -44.65
C ALA A 544 -29.77 28.87 -45.96
N GLY A 545 -29.42 27.76 -46.61
CA GLY A 545 -30.12 27.29 -47.81
C GLY A 545 -31.56 26.84 -47.54
N LEU A 546 -31.84 26.33 -46.34
CA LEU A 546 -33.19 26.03 -45.87
C LEU A 546 -33.98 27.31 -45.58
N GLU A 547 -33.36 28.32 -44.98
CA GLU A 547 -33.96 29.65 -44.78
C GLU A 547 -34.32 30.30 -46.13
N ASP A 548 -33.42 30.26 -47.11
CA ASP A 548 -33.65 30.80 -48.45
C ASP A 548 -34.80 30.06 -49.16
N ARG A 549 -34.82 28.72 -49.11
CA ARG A 549 -35.91 27.92 -49.67
C ARG A 549 -37.23 28.15 -48.93
N ALA A 550 -37.21 28.27 -47.61
CA ALA A 550 -38.39 28.60 -46.83
C ALA A 550 -38.93 29.99 -47.21
N ALA A 551 -38.05 30.97 -47.44
CA ALA A 551 -38.42 32.31 -47.90
C ALA A 551 -39.01 32.31 -49.32
N GLU A 552 -38.45 31.52 -50.24
CA GLU A 552 -38.99 31.35 -51.60
C GLU A 552 -40.38 30.71 -51.61
N VAL A 553 -40.60 29.71 -50.76
CA VAL A 553 -41.87 28.98 -50.68
C VAL A 553 -42.94 29.80 -49.92
N CYS A 554 -42.57 30.48 -48.84
CA CYS A 554 -43.51 31.24 -48.00
C CYS A 554 -43.74 32.68 -48.50
N GLY A 555 -42.96 33.16 -49.47
CA GLY A 555 -43.09 34.52 -50.03
C GLY A 555 -42.74 35.65 -49.04
N THR A 556 -42.20 35.31 -47.87
CA THR A 556 -41.73 36.24 -46.84
C THR A 556 -40.47 35.67 -46.17
N PRO A 557 -39.45 36.49 -45.85
CA PRO A 557 -38.32 36.03 -45.05
C PRO A 557 -38.81 35.54 -43.69
N CYS A 558 -38.42 34.35 -43.23
CA CYS A 558 -38.82 33.79 -41.92
C CYS A 558 -38.39 34.65 -40.71
N ARG A 559 -37.69 35.76 -40.95
CA ARG A 559 -37.12 36.64 -39.93
C ARG A 559 -38.10 37.65 -39.33
N ASP A 560 -39.30 37.81 -39.88
CA ASP A 560 -40.20 38.92 -39.54
C ASP A 560 -41.47 38.52 -38.74
N VAL A 561 -41.59 37.28 -38.28
CA VAL A 561 -42.70 36.87 -37.39
C VAL A 561 -42.12 36.39 -36.07
N VAL A 562 -42.23 37.23 -35.05
CA VAL A 562 -41.80 36.95 -33.67
C VAL A 562 -43.05 36.87 -32.80
N ASP A 563 -43.19 35.82 -31.99
CA ASP A 563 -44.29 35.75 -31.03
C ASP A 563 -44.08 36.76 -29.88
N THR A 564 -45.07 36.88 -28.99
CA THR A 564 -44.99 37.78 -27.83
C THR A 564 -43.90 37.38 -26.81
N SER A 565 -43.27 36.22 -27.00
CA SER A 565 -42.18 35.68 -26.19
C SER A 565 -40.79 35.98 -26.79
N GLY A 566 -40.72 36.53 -28.01
CA GLY A 566 -39.48 36.91 -28.68
C GLY A 566 -38.79 35.79 -29.48
N TYR A 567 -39.49 34.68 -29.76
CA TYR A 567 -38.96 33.61 -30.63
C TYR A 567 -39.48 33.75 -32.06
N ALA A 568 -38.63 33.47 -33.06
CA ALA A 568 -39.00 33.46 -34.46
C ALA A 568 -39.94 32.28 -34.74
N VAL A 569 -41.12 32.56 -35.30
CA VAL A 569 -42.15 31.56 -35.59
C VAL A 569 -42.35 31.50 -37.10
N CYS A 570 -42.14 30.32 -37.69
CA CYS A 570 -42.47 30.09 -39.09
C CYS A 570 -43.99 30.26 -39.29
N ALA A 571 -44.41 30.98 -40.34
CA ALA A 571 -45.82 31.24 -40.69
C ALA A 571 -46.68 29.98 -40.85
N VAL A 572 -46.06 28.78 -40.86
CA VAL A 572 -46.72 27.48 -40.92
C VAL A 572 -47.33 27.06 -39.56
N SER A 573 -46.85 27.55 -38.42
CA SER A 573 -47.42 27.18 -37.11
C SER A 573 -48.73 27.92 -36.75
N TRP A 574 -49.23 28.78 -37.63
CA TRP A 574 -50.55 29.42 -37.50
C TRP A 574 -51.67 28.59 -38.11
N ALA A 575 -51.34 27.51 -38.83
CA ALA A 575 -52.31 26.69 -39.55
C ALA A 575 -53.07 25.68 -38.67
N ASP A 576 -52.68 25.48 -37.41
CA ASP A 576 -53.36 24.58 -36.45
C ASP A 576 -53.98 25.34 -35.25
N GLY A 577 -54.68 26.45 -35.53
CA GLY A 577 -55.72 26.96 -34.61
C GLY A 577 -55.26 27.72 -33.36
N CYS A 578 -54.05 28.29 -33.35
CA CYS A 578 -53.59 29.15 -32.25
C CYS A 578 -53.76 30.65 -32.57
N GLY A 579 -54.97 31.18 -32.36
CA GLY A 579 -55.22 32.62 -32.19
C GLY A 579 -56.39 33.19 -32.99
N ASP A 580 -57.29 33.90 -32.31
CA ASP A 580 -58.52 34.53 -32.85
C ASP A 580 -58.27 35.76 -33.76
N ALA A 581 -57.06 35.95 -34.29
CA ALA A 581 -56.74 37.11 -35.12
C ALA A 581 -56.90 36.78 -36.62
N PRO A 582 -57.47 37.68 -37.43
CA PRO A 582 -57.51 37.50 -38.88
C PRO A 582 -56.11 37.69 -39.49
N PRO A 583 -55.79 37.03 -40.62
CA PRO A 583 -54.52 37.22 -41.32
C PRO A 583 -54.38 38.67 -41.82
N PRO A 584 -53.14 39.17 -42.02
CA PRO A 584 -52.91 40.51 -42.55
C PRO A 584 -53.54 40.71 -43.93
N ASP A 585 -53.99 41.94 -44.21
CA ASP A 585 -54.57 42.30 -45.51
C ASP A 585 -53.60 41.97 -46.67
N GLY A 586 -54.02 41.04 -47.53
CA GLY A 586 -53.22 40.52 -48.65
C GLY A 586 -52.97 39.01 -48.64
N PHE A 587 -53.30 38.30 -47.56
CA PHE A 587 -53.13 36.85 -47.45
C PHE A 587 -54.41 36.09 -47.86
N SER A 588 -54.38 35.34 -48.98
CA SER A 588 -55.47 34.42 -49.35
C SER A 588 -55.09 32.97 -49.04
N ALA A 589 -55.63 32.42 -47.96
CA ALA A 589 -55.51 31.02 -47.60
C ALA A 589 -56.43 30.15 -48.47
N ALA A 590 -55.96 29.77 -49.65
CA ALA A 590 -56.56 28.66 -50.38
C ALA A 590 -55.50 28.02 -51.30
N SER A 591 -55.24 26.73 -51.09
CA SER A 591 -54.51 25.79 -51.96
C SER A 591 -53.00 25.58 -51.83
N ARG A 592 -52.29 26.13 -50.84
CA ARG A 592 -50.84 25.82 -50.68
C ARG A 592 -50.39 25.27 -49.33
N VAL A 593 -51.21 25.31 -48.28
CA VAL A 593 -50.79 24.88 -46.94
C VAL A 593 -50.71 23.35 -46.81
N ALA A 594 -51.60 22.60 -47.48
CA ALA A 594 -51.59 21.13 -47.44
C ALA A 594 -50.36 20.51 -48.14
N ASP A 595 -49.88 21.11 -49.23
CA ASP A 595 -48.73 20.64 -50.00
C ASP A 595 -47.39 21.03 -49.33
N LEU A 596 -47.40 22.11 -48.53
CA LEU A 596 -46.26 22.49 -47.68
C LEU A 596 -46.11 21.56 -46.46
N CYS A 597 -47.20 21.00 -45.93
CA CYS A 597 -47.16 20.17 -44.73
C CYS A 597 -46.41 18.84 -44.96
N GLU A 598 -46.60 18.18 -46.11
CA GLU A 598 -45.88 16.93 -46.45
C GLU A 598 -44.38 17.14 -46.71
N ARG A 599 -43.95 18.36 -47.08
CA ARG A 599 -42.57 18.63 -47.50
C ARG A 599 -41.73 19.41 -46.49
N THR A 600 -42.33 20.02 -45.48
CA THR A 600 -41.62 20.91 -44.53
C THR A 600 -41.36 20.25 -43.16
N CYS A 601 -41.75 18.98 -42.95
CA CYS A 601 -41.39 18.23 -41.74
C CYS A 601 -39.90 17.88 -41.61
N ALA A 602 -39.06 18.14 -42.63
CA ALA A 602 -37.62 17.94 -42.56
C ALA A 602 -36.92 18.81 -41.50
N PHE A 603 -37.52 19.94 -41.11
CA PHE A 603 -36.97 20.82 -40.08
C PHE A 603 -36.98 20.20 -38.67
N TYR A 604 -37.92 19.27 -38.40
CA TYR A 604 -37.96 18.53 -37.13
C TYR A 604 -37.08 17.28 -37.12
N LEU A 605 -36.83 16.67 -38.29
CA LEU A 605 -35.97 15.47 -38.40
C LEU A 605 -34.48 15.80 -38.28
N LEU A 606 -34.01 16.96 -38.75
CA LEU A 606 -32.59 17.37 -38.61
C LEU A 606 -32.16 17.63 -37.17
N ARG A 607 -33.10 17.99 -36.28
CA ARG A 607 -32.84 18.15 -34.84
C ARG A 607 -32.77 16.83 -34.08
N SER A 608 -33.05 15.69 -34.73
CA SER A 608 -33.03 14.35 -34.13
C SER A 608 -31.73 13.56 -34.32
N GLY A 609 -30.69 14.18 -34.91
CA GLY A 609 -29.32 13.61 -34.92
C GLY A 609 -28.91 12.82 -36.17
N ALA A 610 -29.55 13.04 -37.33
CA ALA A 610 -29.14 12.39 -38.57
C ALA A 610 -27.89 13.04 -39.20
N VAL A 611 -26.93 12.19 -39.63
CA VAL A 611 -25.72 12.60 -40.35
C VAL A 611 -26.03 12.74 -41.85
N VAL A 612 -25.54 13.82 -42.48
CA VAL A 612 -25.75 14.12 -43.90
C VAL A 612 -24.53 13.66 -44.71
N ASP A 613 -24.75 12.90 -45.79
CA ASP A 613 -23.71 12.52 -46.74
C ASP A 613 -23.39 13.69 -47.69
N GLU A 614 -22.12 14.11 -47.73
CA GLU A 614 -21.63 15.28 -48.46
C GLU A 614 -21.78 15.19 -49.98
N ALA A 615 -21.99 13.99 -50.56
CA ALA A 615 -22.05 13.82 -52.00
C ALA A 615 -23.46 13.99 -52.62
N SER A 616 -24.53 13.80 -51.86
CA SER A 616 -25.90 13.74 -52.39
C SER A 616 -26.85 14.79 -51.82
N GLY A 617 -26.57 15.34 -50.62
CA GLY A 617 -27.49 16.25 -49.94
C GLY A 617 -28.79 15.57 -49.48
N GLU A 618 -28.85 14.24 -49.49
CA GLU A 618 -29.97 13.44 -48.95
C GLU A 618 -29.61 12.90 -47.56
N ALA A 619 -30.54 13.04 -46.61
CA ALA A 619 -30.44 12.37 -45.32
C ALA A 619 -30.65 10.87 -45.52
N THR A 620 -29.66 10.05 -45.20
CA THR A 620 -29.85 8.59 -45.15
C THR A 620 -30.24 8.19 -43.74
N GLU A 621 -31.37 7.50 -43.60
CA GLU A 621 -31.72 6.80 -42.37
C GLU A 621 -30.63 5.78 -42.06
N THR A 622 -29.84 6.04 -41.01
CA THR A 622 -29.06 4.97 -40.41
C THR A 622 -29.99 4.14 -39.53
N ALA A 623 -29.74 2.83 -39.54
CA ALA A 623 -30.54 1.76 -38.95
C ALA A 623 -30.70 1.86 -37.41
N ALA A 624 -31.44 2.86 -36.95
CA ALA A 624 -32.04 2.93 -35.61
C ALA A 624 -33.57 2.79 -35.66
N GLY A 625 -34.14 2.56 -36.85
CA GLY A 625 -35.58 2.51 -37.11
C GLY A 625 -36.30 1.21 -36.76
N GLU A 626 -35.61 0.10 -36.48
CA GLU A 626 -36.30 -1.18 -36.16
C GLU A 626 -36.71 -1.32 -34.68
N ALA A 627 -36.49 -0.31 -33.82
CA ALA A 627 -36.83 -0.41 -32.40
C ALA A 627 -38.10 0.34 -31.95
N ASN A 628 -38.78 1.10 -32.82
CA ASN A 628 -39.89 1.97 -32.36
C ASN A 628 -41.24 1.81 -33.09
N GLU A 629 -41.38 0.86 -34.02
CA GLU A 629 -42.68 0.57 -34.67
C GLU A 629 -43.62 -0.35 -33.85
N ALA A 630 -43.33 -0.63 -32.58
CA ALA A 630 -44.22 -1.41 -31.71
C ALA A 630 -45.18 -0.56 -30.85
N ALA A 631 -45.13 0.77 -30.94
CA ALA A 631 -45.96 1.64 -30.10
C ALA A 631 -46.59 2.79 -30.89
N ALA A 632 -47.58 2.46 -31.73
CA ALA A 632 -48.87 3.17 -31.85
C ALA A 632 -49.43 3.13 -33.28
N ALA A 633 -50.38 2.22 -33.52
CA ALA A 633 -51.66 2.53 -34.17
C ALA A 633 -52.61 1.31 -34.02
N PRO A 634 -53.93 1.51 -33.86
CA PRO A 634 -54.68 2.73 -33.52
C PRO A 634 -54.93 2.90 -32.01
#